data_AF-A0A6N9V4V2-F1
#
_entry.id   AF-A0A6N9V4V2-F1
#
_cell.length_a   1.000
_cell.length_b   1.000
_cell.length_c   1.000
_cell.angle_alpha   90.00
_cell.angle_beta   90.00
_cell.angle_gamma   90.00
#
_symmetry.space_group_name_H-M   'P 1'
#
loop_
_entity.id
_entity.type
_entity.pdbx_description
1 polymer ?
#
loop_
_entity_poly.entity_id
_entity_poly.type
_entity_poly.pdbx_seq_one_letter_code
_entity_poly.pdbx_strand_id
1 'polypeptide(L)'
;SRVVPLTGSLNEIVFTLGLGEQVVARDVTATFEQAAGLPVVTRAHDVSAESVLSLKPTVVLADTTTGPAEAIGQIRDAGVPLVVLDPPKGL
;
A
#
# COMPACT_ATOMS: atom_id res chain seq x y z
N SER A 1 6.33 1.79 13.30
CA SER A 1 5.04 1.77 12.58
C SER A 1 5.07 0.69 11.51
N ARG A 2 3.92 0.29 10.96
CA ARG A 2 3.78 -0.72 9.89
C ARG A 2 2.97 -0.13 8.75
N VAL A 3 3.64 0.31 7.69
CA VAL A 3 3.06 1.04 6.55
C VAL A 3 2.82 0.07 5.40
N VAL A 4 1.66 0.17 4.77
CA VAL A 4 1.33 -0.57 3.54
C VAL A 4 0.91 0.43 2.46
N PRO A 5 1.79 0.75 1.50
CA PRO A 5 1.44 1.54 0.33
C PRO A 5 0.89 0.63 -0.78
N LEU A 6 -0.29 0.96 -1.29
CA LEU A 6 -1.05 0.11 -2.21
C LEU A 6 -0.84 0.43 -3.70
N THR A 7 0.12 1.31 -4.03
CA THR A 7 0.55 1.56 -5.41
C THR A 7 2.07 1.67 -5.50
N GLY A 8 2.63 1.46 -6.69
CA GLY A 8 4.07 1.60 -6.95
C GLY A 8 4.59 3.00 -6.60
N SER A 9 3.87 4.05 -7.00
CA SER A 9 4.22 5.44 -6.72
C SER A 9 4.22 5.76 -5.22
N LEU A 10 3.24 5.28 -4.47
CA LEU A 10 3.21 5.46 -3.01
C LEU A 10 4.34 4.68 -2.34
N ASN A 11 4.70 3.50 -2.85
CA ASN A 11 5.88 2.77 -2.37
C ASN A 11 7.14 3.62 -2.59
N GLU A 12 7.37 4.12 -3.80
CA GLU A 12 8.54 4.96 -4.09
C GLU A 12 8.61 6.20 -3.18
N ILE A 13 7.51 6.96 -3.05
CA ILE A 13 7.47 8.16 -2.21
C ILE A 13 7.85 7.84 -0.75
N VAL A 14 7.29 6.78 -0.16
CA VAL A 14 7.60 6.40 1.23
C VAL A 14 9.07 6.04 1.40
N PHE A 15 9.66 5.33 0.44
CA PHE A 15 11.09 5.01 0.46
C PHE A 15 11.96 6.26 0.24
N THR A 16 11.61 7.15 -0.69
CA THR A 16 12.32 8.41 -0.94
C THR A 16 12.33 9.32 0.28
N LEU A 17 11.26 9.30 1.09
CA LEU A 17 11.18 10.04 2.36
C LEU A 17 11.96 9.39 3.51
N GLY A 18 12.69 8.29 3.26
CA GLY A 18 13.49 7.60 4.27
C GLY A 18 12.69 6.71 5.22
N LEU A 19 11.44 6.36 4.87
CA LEU A 19 10.53 5.58 5.72
C LEU A 19 10.43 4.11 5.29
N GLY A 20 11.30 3.64 4.38
CA GLY A 20 11.28 2.29 3.83
C GLY A 20 11.34 1.17 4.89
N GLU A 21 12.07 1.37 5.99
CA GLU A 21 12.12 0.41 7.10
C GLU A 21 10.77 0.17 7.80
N GLN A 22 9.82 1.09 7.63
CA GLN A 22 8.48 0.97 8.20
C GLN A 22 7.51 0.24 7.26
N VAL A 23 7.90 0.00 6.00
CA VAL A 23 7.06 -0.65 4.99
C VAL A 23 7.05 -2.15 5.21
N VAL A 24 5.86 -2.75 5.28
CA VAL A 24 5.69 -4.19 5.58
C VAL A 24 5.11 -5.00 4.42
N ALA A 25 4.68 -4.33 3.35
CA ALA A 25 4.22 -4.93 2.11
C ALA A 25 4.31 -3.92 0.97
N ARG A 26 4.25 -4.43 -0.25
CA ARG A 26 4.27 -3.65 -1.48
C ARG A 26 3.13 -4.01 -2.41
N ASP A 27 2.80 -3.07 -3.29
CA ASP A 27 2.06 -3.34 -4.52
C ASP A 27 2.96 -4.06 -5.54
N VAL A 28 2.34 -4.79 -6.47
CA VAL A 28 3.02 -5.58 -7.51
C VAL A 28 3.83 -4.70 -8.45
N THR A 29 3.43 -3.44 -8.66
CA THR A 29 4.14 -2.49 -9.54
C THR A 29 5.36 -1.84 -8.88
N ALA A 30 5.52 -1.97 -7.55
CA ALA A 30 6.73 -1.54 -6.85
C ALA A 30 7.87 -2.54 -7.11
N THR A 31 8.63 -2.32 -8.19
CA THR A 31 9.66 -3.25 -8.69
C THR A 31 11.11 -2.82 -8.40
N PHE A 32 11.30 -1.74 -7.64
CA PHE A 32 12.63 -1.26 -7.25
C PHE A 32 13.31 -2.17 -6.21
N GLU A 33 14.65 -2.17 -6.21
CA GLU A 33 15.49 -3.10 -5.43
C GLU A 33 15.15 -3.11 -3.93
N GLN A 34 14.95 -1.93 -3.35
CA GLN A 34 14.70 -1.79 -1.92
C GLN A 34 13.35 -2.40 -1.48
N ALA A 35 12.39 -2.59 -2.39
CA ALA A 35 11.12 -3.24 -2.10
C ALA A 35 11.10 -4.74 -2.46
N ALA A 36 12.12 -5.27 -3.13
CA ALA A 36 12.09 -6.62 -3.72
C ALA A 36 11.79 -7.74 -2.69
N GLY A 37 12.25 -7.57 -1.44
CA GLY A 37 12.02 -8.52 -0.34
C GLY A 37 10.66 -8.39 0.36
N LEU A 38 9.85 -7.39 0.03
CA LEU A 38 8.57 -7.17 0.69
C LEU A 38 7.47 -8.10 0.14
N PRO A 39 6.57 -8.61 0.99
CA PRO A 39 5.38 -9.33 0.56
C PRO A 39 4.54 -8.49 -0.41
N VAL A 40 4.05 -9.11 -1.48
CA VAL A 40 3.11 -8.48 -2.42
C VAL A 40 1.68 -8.69 -1.92
N VAL A 41 0.92 -7.61 -1.77
CA VAL A 41 -0.47 -7.64 -1.26
C VAL A 41 -1.53 -7.34 -2.33
N THR A 42 -1.12 -7.26 -3.59
CA THR A 42 -1.97 -7.00 -4.75
C THR A 42 -1.85 -8.13 -5.78
N ARG A 43 -2.93 -8.44 -6.49
CA ARG A 43 -2.93 -9.35 -7.65
C ARG A 43 -3.51 -8.62 -8.85
N ALA A 44 -2.74 -8.48 -9.93
CA ALA A 44 -3.20 -7.81 -11.16
C ALA A 44 -3.89 -6.45 -10.90
N HIS A 45 -3.26 -5.61 -10.07
CA HIS A 45 -3.75 -4.31 -9.57
C HIS A 45 -4.90 -4.33 -8.54
N ASP A 46 -5.43 -5.50 -8.19
CA ASP A 46 -6.44 -5.64 -7.14
C ASP A 46 -5.81 -5.90 -5.77
N VAL A 47 -6.22 -5.13 -4.77
CA VAL A 47 -5.81 -5.26 -3.37
C VAL A 47 -6.47 -6.46 -2.71
N SER A 48 -5.69 -7.25 -1.98
CA SER A 48 -6.18 -8.30 -1.09
C SER A 48 -6.29 -7.77 0.35
N ALA A 49 -7.50 -7.49 0.82
CA ALA A 49 -7.72 -7.03 2.20
C ALA A 49 -7.19 -8.02 3.23
N GLU A 50 -7.40 -9.32 3.03
CA GLU A 50 -6.86 -10.37 3.89
C GLU A 50 -5.33 -10.29 3.99
N SER A 51 -4.65 -10.18 2.84
CA SER A 51 -3.19 -10.10 2.81
C SER A 51 -2.69 -8.84 3.52
N VAL A 52 -3.34 -7.70 3.31
CA VAL A 52 -3.02 -6.44 4.00
C VAL A 52 -3.22 -6.58 5.52
N LEU A 53 -4.39 -7.04 5.97
CA LEU A 53 -4.73 -7.13 7.39
C LEU A 53 -3.91 -8.17 8.14
N SER A 54 -3.49 -9.26 7.48
CA SER A 54 -2.60 -10.27 8.07
C SER A 54 -1.26 -9.69 8.53
N LEU A 55 -0.82 -8.61 7.89
CA LEU A 55 0.40 -7.89 8.22
C LEU A 55 0.20 -6.87 9.34
N LYS A 56 -0.99 -6.77 9.96
CA LYS A 56 -1.27 -5.87 11.10
C LYS A 56 -0.74 -4.44 10.87
N PRO A 57 -1.11 -3.77 9.76
CA PRO A 57 -0.64 -2.44 9.45
C PRO A 57 -1.11 -1.43 10.51
N THR A 58 -0.30 -0.41 10.75
CA THR A 58 -0.70 0.76 11.54
C THR A 58 -1.27 1.87 10.66
N VAL A 59 -0.95 1.86 9.37
CA VAL A 59 -1.52 2.75 8.35
C VAL A 59 -1.44 2.11 6.98
N VAL A 60 -2.47 2.31 6.18
CA VAL A 60 -2.54 1.93 4.77
C VAL A 60 -2.61 3.21 3.93
N LEU A 61 -1.76 3.30 2.92
CA LEU A 61 -1.76 4.41 1.96
C LEU A 61 -2.33 3.90 0.64
N ALA A 62 -3.37 4.56 0.17
CA ALA A 62 -4.03 4.29 -1.10
C ALA A 62 -4.14 5.58 -1.91
N ASP A 63 -4.44 5.45 -3.19
CA ASP A 63 -4.94 6.55 -4.00
C ASP A 63 -6.32 6.23 -4.58
N THR A 64 -6.90 7.17 -5.32
CA THR A 64 -8.23 7.00 -5.93
C THR A 64 -8.29 5.92 -7.01
N THR A 65 -7.15 5.37 -7.43
CA THR A 65 -7.06 4.28 -8.42
C THR A 65 -6.99 2.90 -7.75
N THR A 66 -6.83 2.86 -6.42
CA THR A 66 -6.69 1.63 -5.66
C THR A 66 -8.04 0.92 -5.54
N GLY A 67 -8.11 -0.34 -5.98
CA GLY A 67 -9.31 -1.16 -5.91
C GLY A 67 -9.01 -2.62 -5.54
N PRO A 68 -10.04 -3.49 -5.44
CA PRO A 68 -11.46 -3.15 -5.56
C PRO A 68 -11.99 -2.40 -4.33
N ALA A 69 -13.06 -1.61 -4.50
CA ALA A 69 -13.64 -0.80 -3.43
C ALA A 69 -14.06 -1.62 -2.20
N GLU A 70 -14.46 -2.88 -2.40
CA GLU A 70 -14.78 -3.81 -1.31
C GLU A 70 -13.57 -4.08 -0.40
N ALA A 71 -12.38 -4.35 -0.98
CA ALA A 71 -11.17 -4.59 -0.21
C ALA A 71 -10.77 -3.36 0.60
N ILE A 72 -10.91 -2.18 0.01
CA ILE A 72 -10.65 -0.89 0.68
C ILE A 72 -11.64 -0.65 1.82
N GLY A 73 -12.92 -1.01 1.62
CA GLY A 73 -13.93 -1.02 2.67
C GLY A 73 -13.57 -1.93 3.83
N GLN A 74 -13.21 -3.19 3.55
CA GLN A 74 -12.83 -4.17 4.57
C GLN A 74 -11.63 -3.71 5.41
N ILE A 75 -10.60 -3.11 4.78
CA ILE A 75 -9.44 -2.57 5.49
C ILE A 75 -9.85 -1.45 6.46
N ARG A 76 -10.71 -0.53 6.00
CA ARG A 76 -11.21 0.58 6.83
C ARG A 76 -12.10 0.07 7.97
N ASP A 77 -12.99 -0.86 7.68
CA ASP A 77 -13.95 -1.41 8.65
C ASP A 77 -13.25 -2.25 9.74
N ALA A 78 -12.07 -2.79 9.44
CA ALA A 78 -11.17 -3.42 10.42
C ALA A 78 -10.51 -2.42 11.39
N GLY A 79 -10.78 -1.11 11.25
CA GLY A 79 -10.25 -0.06 12.12
C GLY A 79 -8.81 0.36 11.82
N VAL A 80 -8.26 -0.08 10.69
CA VAL A 80 -6.93 0.35 10.24
C VAL A 80 -7.03 1.76 9.65
N PRO A 81 -6.20 2.73 10.09
CA PRO A 81 -6.12 4.03 9.45
C PRO A 81 -5.79 3.88 7.96
N LEU A 82 -6.73 4.32 7.11
CA LEU A 82 -6.61 4.32 5.66
C LEU A 82 -6.55 5.78 5.18
N VAL A 83 -5.43 6.17 4.57
CA VAL A 83 -5.26 7.48 3.97
C VAL A 83 -5.35 7.34 2.47
N VAL A 84 -6.34 8.00 1.88
CA VAL A 84 -6.52 8.05 0.42
C VAL A 84 -6.00 9.39 -0.08
N LEU A 85 -5.05 9.33 -1.01
CA LEU A 85 -4.40 10.48 -1.62
C LEU A 85 -4.86 10.66 -3.06
N ASP A 86 -4.76 11.88 -3.58
CA ASP A 86 -4.86 12.08 -5.01
C ASP A 86 -3.63 11.46 -5.69
N PRO A 87 -3.80 10.74 -6.81
CA PRO A 87 -2.65 10.23 -7.55
C PRO A 87 -1.77 11.40 -8.00
N PRO A 88 -0.45 11.19 -8.11
CA PRO A 88 0.46 12.24 -8.56
C PRO A 88 0.00 12.77 -9.91
N LYS A 89 -0.29 14.08 -9.95
CA LYS A 89 -0.45 14.77 -11.22
C LYS A 89 0.92 14.76 -11.87
N GLY A 90 1.01 14.28 -13.11
CA GLY A 90 2.27 14.26 -13.85
C GLY A 90 2.99 15.60 -13.78
N LEU A 91 4.32 15.56 -13.81
CA LEU A 91 5.15 16.76 -13.91
C LEU A 91 4.85 17.55 -15.19
#